data_AF-A0A093I1G8-F1
#
_entry.id   AF-A0A093I1G8-F1
#
_cell.length_a   1.000
_cell.length_b   1.000
_cell.length_c   1.000
_cell.angle_alpha   90.00
_cell.angle_beta   90.00
_cell.angle_gamma   90.00
#
_symmetry.space_group_name_H-M   'P 1'
#
loop_
_entity.id
_entity.type
_entity.pdbx_description
1 polymer ?
#
loop_
_entity_poly.entity_id
_entity_poly.type
_entity_poly.pdbx_seq_one_letter_code
_entity_poly.pdbx_strand_id
1 'polypeptide(L)' 'DLAARNCLVGESNILKISDFGMSRQEDDGVYSSSGLKQIPIKWTAPEALNYGK' A
#
# COMPACT_ATOMS: atom_id res chain seq x y z
N ASP A 1 0.93 -0.15 1.32
CA ASP A 1 0.19 -1.26 0.67
C ASP A 1 1.00 -2.54 0.78
N LEU A 2 0.80 -3.31 1.85
CA LEU A 2 1.51 -4.57 2.08
C LEU A 2 0.55 -5.74 1.91
N ALA A 3 0.79 -6.57 0.90
CA ALA A 3 -0.01 -7.75 0.61
C ALA A 3 0.83 -8.78 -0.16
N ALA A 4 0.41 -10.05 -0.16
CA ALA A 4 1.13 -11.12 -0.84
C ALA A 4 1.36 -10.83 -2.35
N ARG A 5 0.42 -10.14 -3.00
CA ARG A 5 0.55 -9.71 -4.41
C ARG A 5 1.73 -8.74 -4.65
N ASN A 6 2.22 -8.07 -3.61
CA ASN A 6 3.35 -7.12 -3.68
C ASN A 6 4.67 -7.80 -3.25
N CYS A 7 4.67 -9.11 -2.97
CA CYS A 7 5.87 -9.88 -2.69
C CYS A 7 6.39 -10.55 -3.97
N LEU A 8 7.66 -10.32 -4.30
CA LEU A 8 8.36 -10.98 -5.39
C LEU A 8 9.12 -12.19 -4.84
N VAL A 9 9.08 -13.31 -5.58
CA VAL A 9 9.84 -14.53 -5.27
C VAL A 9 11.10 -14.56 -6.12
N GLY A 10 12.25 -14.66 -5.47
CA GLY A 10 13.56 -14.84 -6.09
C GLY A 10 14.10 -16.26 -5.92
N GLU A 11 15.36 -16.44 -6.30
CA GLU A 11 16.08 -17.70 -6.11
C GLU A 11 16.17 -18.09 -4.63
N SER A 12 16.32 -19.40 -4.38
CA SER A 12 16.41 -19.96 -3.03
C SER A 12 15.24 -19.58 -2.11
N ASN A 13 14.04 -19.39 -2.68
CA ASN A 13 12.82 -18.97 -1.99
C ASN A 13 12.95 -17.62 -1.24
N ILE A 14 13.82 -16.73 -1.71
CA ILE A 14 13.95 -15.39 -1.11
C ILE A 14 12.75 -14.53 -1.52
N LEU A 15 12.10 -13.92 -0.54
CA LEU A 15 11.02 -12.96 -0.76
C LEU A 15 11.54 -11.52 -0.70
N LYS A 16 11.13 -10.69 -1.66
CA LYS A 16 11.41 -9.25 -1.69
C LYS A 16 10.09 -8.48 -1.74
N ILE A 17 9.95 -7.50 -0.85
CA ILE A 17 8.80 -6.60 -0.86
C ILE A 17 8.97 -5.61 -2.01
N SER A 18 7.91 -5.39 -2.77
CA SER A 18 7.84 -4.44 -3.88
C SER A 18 6.61 -3.53 -3.73
N ASP A 19 6.44 -2.63 -4.71
CA ASP A 19 5.30 -1.70 -4.79
C ASP A 19 5.04 -0.88 -3.52
N PHE A 20 6.06 -0.11 -3.12
CA PHE A 20 5.97 0.91 -2.06
C PHE A 20 5.20 2.17 -2.50
N GLY A 21 4.51 2.14 -3.64
CA GLY A 21 3.89 3.33 -4.25
C GLY A 21 2.84 4.01 -3.36
N MET A 22 2.19 3.26 -2.47
CA MET A 22 1.21 3.77 -1.50
C MET A 22 1.80 4.01 -0.09
N SER A 23 3.09 3.76 0.13
CA SER A 23 3.75 4.04 1.42
C SER A 23 4.47 5.39 1.44
N ARG A 24 4.38 6.18 0.37
CA ARG A 24 4.88 7.55 0.35
C ARG A 24 3.89 8.44 1.10
N GLN A 25 4.39 9.10 2.14
CA GLN A 25 3.73 10.23 2.77
C GLN A 25 3.96 11.44 1.85
N GLU A 26 2.89 12.01 1.30
CA GLU A 26 2.95 13.33 0.68
C GLU A 26 2.64 14.38 1.75
N ASP A 27 3.05 15.63 1.54
CA ASP A 27 2.90 16.70 2.54
C ASP A 27 1.44 16.93 2.98
N ASP A 28 0.47 16.56 2.14
CA ASP A 28 -0.97 16.66 2.39
C ASP A 28 -1.61 15.37 2.98
N GLY A 29 -0.83 14.33 3.27
CA GLY A 29 -1.33 13.07 3.85
C GLY A 29 -0.99 11.82 3.04
N VAL A 30 -1.70 10.72 3.35
CA VAL A 30 -1.57 9.46 2.61
C VAL A 30 -2.32 9.60 1.30
N TYR A 31 -1.59 9.93 0.22
CA TYR A 31 -2.02 9.82 -1.18
C TYR A 31 -3.47 10.27 -1.43
N SER A 32 -3.70 11.57 -1.62
CA SER A 32 -5.02 12.07 -2.01
C SER A 32 -5.37 11.51 -3.40
N SER A 33 -6.30 10.55 -3.46
CA SER A 33 -6.66 9.92 -4.72
C SER A 33 -7.45 10.91 -5.58
N SER A 34 -6.77 11.63 -6.47
CA SER A 34 -7.37 12.49 -7.49
C SER A 34 -8.11 11.70 -8.59
N GLY A 35 -8.15 10.37 -8.49
CA GLY A 35 -9.04 9.52 -9.27
C GLY A 35 -9.20 8.17 -8.58
N LEU A 36 -10.45 7.68 -8.54
CA LEU A 36 -10.98 6.34 -8.19
C LEU A 36 -9.94 5.20 -8.05
N LYS A 37 -8.98 5.33 -7.14
CA LYS A 37 -8.00 4.28 -6.85
C LYS A 37 -8.64 3.39 -5.79
N GLN A 38 -8.99 2.16 -6.17
CA GLN A 38 -9.61 1.23 -5.24
C GLN A 38 -8.64 0.98 -4.07
N ILE A 39 -9.03 1.45 -2.88
CA ILE A 39 -8.29 1.22 -1.65
C ILE A 39 -8.44 -0.26 -1.28
N PRO A 40 -7.36 -0.99 -0.98
CA PRO A 40 -7.43 -2.40 -0.63
C PRO A 40 -7.93 -2.57 0.82
N ILE A 41 -9.24 -2.34 1.06
CA ILE A 41 -9.87 -2.28 2.40
C ILE A 41 -9.45 -3.45 3.32
N LYS A 42 -9.39 -4.68 2.80
CA LYS A 42 -9.01 -5.87 3.58
C LYS A 42 -7.55 -5.87 4.08
N TRP A 43 -6.70 -5.05 3.48
CA TRP A 43 -5.28 -4.88 3.80
C TRP A 43 -4.97 -3.48 4.37
N THR A 44 -5.99 -2.66 4.61
CA THR A 44 -5.84 -1.32 5.20
C THR A 44 -6.27 -1.37 6.66
N ALA A 45 -5.42 -0.86 7.54
CA ALA A 45 -5.76 -0.75 8.95
C ALA A 45 -6.94 0.23 9.17
N PRO A 46 -7.81 0.00 10.17
CA PRO A 46 -9.01 0.80 10.37
C PRO A 46 -8.71 2.28 10.62
N GLU A 47 -7.63 2.60 11.34
CA GLU A 47 -7.16 3.96 11.52
C GLU A 47 -6.72 4.59 10.19
N ALA A 48 -6.04 3.85 9.31
CA ALA A 48 -5.64 4.37 8.00
C ALA A 48 -6.85 4.62 7.06
N LEU A 49 -7.97 3.92 7.26
CA LEU A 49 -9.24 4.22 6.58
C LEU A 49 -9.93 5.46 7.16
N ASN A 50 -9.79 5.70 8.45
CA ASN A 50 -10.46 6.80 9.15
C ASN A 50 -9.70 8.13 9.06
N TYR A 51 -8.36 8.06 8.94
CA TYR A 51 -7.45 9.21 8.89
C TYR A 51 -6.82 9.42 7.51
N GLY A 52 -7.10 8.57 6.51
CA GLY A 52 -6.61 8.71 5.13
C GLY A 52 -7.36 9.79 4.34
N LYS A 53 -7.32 11.03 4.85
CA LYS A 53 -7.64 12.24 4.08
C LYS A 53 -6.39 12.77 3.41
#